data_AF-H9WRX0-F1
#
_entry.id   AF-H9WRX0-F1
#
_cell.length_a   1.000
_cell.length_b   1.000
_cell.length_c   1.000
_cell.angle_alpha   90.00
_cell.angle_beta   90.00
_cell.angle_gamma   90.00
#
_symmetry.space_group_name_H-M   'P 1'
#
loop_
_entity.id
_entity.type
_entity.pdbx_description
1 polymer ?
#
loop_
_entity_poly.entity_id
_entity_poly.type
_entity_poly.pdbx_seq_one_letter_code
_entity_poly.pdbx_strand_id
1 'polypeptide(L)' 'QSDNVSGLQVFRNGKWASVEPIADAFVVNLGDQLQVVSNGKFKSVDHRVITNKQSARISIPTFYSP' A
#
# COMPACT_ATOMS: atom_id res chain seq x y z
N GLN A 1 -1.01 8.53 -6.80
CA GLN A 1 -0.36 9.04 -5.56
C GLN A 1 0.47 10.23 -5.98
N SER A 2 0.62 11.29 -5.19
CA SER A 2 1.57 12.37 -5.54
C SER A 2 2.95 11.80 -5.83
N ASP A 3 3.48 12.04 -7.02
CA ASP A 3 4.57 11.25 -7.61
C ASP A 3 5.91 11.37 -6.86
N ASN A 4 6.06 12.38 -6.01
CA ASN A 4 7.36 12.72 -5.39
C ASN A 4 7.37 12.66 -3.86
N VAL A 5 6.29 12.18 -3.22
CA VAL A 5 6.22 12.11 -1.74
C VAL A 5 5.92 10.67 -1.30
N SER A 6 6.95 10.00 -0.77
CA SER A 6 6.82 8.70 -0.10
C SER A 6 6.01 8.83 1.19
N GLY A 7 5.35 7.76 1.60
CA GLY A 7 4.51 7.78 2.80
C GLY A 7 3.77 6.47 3.08
N LEU A 8 3.53 5.66 2.05
CA LEU A 8 3.02 4.31 2.25
C LEU A 8 4.13 3.40 2.76
N GLN A 9 3.85 2.63 3.81
CA GLN A 9 4.73 1.57 4.31
C GLN A 9 3.98 0.25 4.41
N VAL A 10 4.66 -0.85 4.08
CA VAL A 10 4.15 -2.22 4.21
C VAL A 10 4.95 -2.99 5.25
N PHE A 11 4.29 -3.84 6.03
CA PHE A 11 4.96 -4.70 7.00
C PHE A 11 5.46 -5.97 6.32
N ARG A 12 6.78 -6.16 6.28
CA ARG A 12 7.44 -7.30 5.65
C ARG A 12 8.64 -7.74 6.47
N ASN A 13 8.76 -9.04 6.72
CA ASN A 13 9.88 -9.64 7.45
C ASN A 13 10.14 -8.97 8.82
N GLY A 14 9.07 -8.68 9.56
CA GLY A 14 9.16 -8.07 10.89
C GLY A 14 9.50 -6.57 10.89
N LYS A 15 9.51 -5.92 9.72
CA LYS A 15 9.91 -4.51 9.58
C LYS A 15 8.95 -3.75 8.67
N TRP A 16 8.83 -2.45 8.90
CA TRP A 16 8.15 -1.54 7.99
C TRP A 16 9.08 -1.17 6.85
N ALA A 17 8.63 -1.36 5.61
CA ALA A 17 9.36 -0.98 4.40
C ALA A 17 8.58 0.10 3.64
N SER A 18 9.27 1.18 3.24
CA SER A 18 8.68 2.25 2.42
C SER A 18 8.38 1.77 1.00
N VAL A 19 7.24 2.20 0.47
CA VAL A 19 6.87 2.01 -0.94
C VAL A 19 7.13 3.33 -1.65
N GLU A 20 8.21 3.36 -2.44
CA GLU A 20 8.57 4.54 -3.21
C GLU A 20 7.59 4.73 -4.38
N PRO A 21 7.04 5.95 -4.56
CA PRO A 21 6.24 6.23 -5.73
C PRO A 21 7.09 6.12 -7.00
N ILE A 22 6.52 5.50 -8.03
CA ILE A 22 7.09 5.39 -9.36
C ILE A 22 6.14 6.15 -10.28
N ALA A 23 6.70 7.01 -11.14
CA ALA A 23 5.92 7.77 -12.12
C ALA A 23 5.07 6.82 -12.99
N ASP A 24 3.83 7.22 -13.26
CA ASP A 24 2.86 6.48 -14.07
C ASP A 24 2.56 5.04 -13.59
N ALA A 25 2.75 4.75 -12.30
CA ALA A 25 2.49 3.45 -11.71
C ALA A 25 1.40 3.47 -10.64
N PHE A 26 0.75 2.31 -10.47
CA PHE A 26 -0.14 2.04 -9.36
C PHE A 26 0.51 1.11 -8.35
N VAL A 27 0.21 1.32 -7.07
CA VAL A 27 0.44 0.32 -6.04
C VAL A 27 -0.82 -0.52 -5.92
N VAL A 28 -0.69 -1.85 -6.04
CA VAL A 28 -1.79 -2.80 -5.86
C VAL A 28 -1.45 -3.69 -4.67
N ASN A 29 -2.34 -3.72 -3.68
CA ASN A 29 -2.27 -4.66 -2.56
C ASN A 29 -3.46 -5.62 -2.59
N LEU A 30 -3.29 -6.78 -1.97
CA LEU A 30 -4.33 -7.81 -1.90
C LEU A 30 -5.05 -7.66 -0.56
N GLY A 31 -6.38 -7.69 -0.59
CA GLY A 31 -7.22 -7.63 0.61
C GLY A 31 -7.56 -9.00 1.17
N ASP A 32 -8.13 -9.01 2.36
CA ASP A 32 -8.47 -10.23 3.11
C ASP A 32 -9.40 -11.17 2.33
N GLN A 33 -10.35 -10.62 1.57
CA GLN A 33 -11.27 -11.39 0.73
C GLN A 33 -10.52 -12.28 -0.27
N LEU A 34 -9.48 -11.75 -0.93
CA LEU A 34 -8.68 -12.51 -1.89
C LEU A 34 -7.77 -13.52 -1.19
N GLN A 35 -7.28 -13.20 0.01
CA GLN A 35 -6.57 -14.18 0.85
C GLN A 35 -7.47 -15.37 1.20
N VAL A 36 -8.73 -15.13 1.60
CA VAL A 36 -9.69 -16.20 1.94
C VAL A 36 -10.03 -17.05 0.72
N VAL A 37 -10.44 -16.43 -0.40
CA VAL A 37 -10.83 -17.17 -1.62
C VAL A 37 -9.67 -17.96 -2.22
N SER A 38 -8.43 -17.49 -2.05
CA SER A 38 -7.23 -18.21 -2.50
C SER A 38 -6.72 -19.27 -1.52
N ASN A 39 -7.48 -19.58 -0.46
CA ASN A 39 -7.10 -20.50 0.60
C ASN A 39 -5.72 -20.17 1.20
N GLY A 40 -5.48 -18.88 1.43
CA GLY A 40 -4.23 -18.38 2.01
C GLY A 40 -3.02 -18.35 1.08
N LYS A 41 -3.17 -18.69 -0.22
CA LYS A 41 -2.08 -18.58 -1.21
C LYS A 41 -1.61 -17.14 -1.37
N PHE A 42 -2.54 -16.19 -1.42
CA PHE A 42 -2.24 -14.77 -1.40
C PHE A 42 -2.29 -14.22 0.03
N LYS A 43 -1.47 -13.21 0.30
CA LYS A 43 -1.37 -12.58 1.63
C LYS A 43 -1.85 -11.14 1.57
N SER A 44 -2.84 -10.84 2.40
CA SER A 44 -3.17 -9.50 2.84
C SER A 44 -2.13 -9.08 3.87
N VAL A 45 -1.53 -7.91 3.68
CA VAL A 45 -0.41 -7.43 4.49
C VAL A 45 -0.76 -6.13 5.18
N ASP A 46 -0.32 -5.99 6.42
CA ASP A 46 -0.44 -4.74 7.15
C ASP A 46 0.29 -3.63 6.41
N HIS A 47 -0.38 -2.49 6.29
CA HIS A 47 0.15 -1.29 5.67
C HIS A 47 -0.28 -0.07 6.47
N ARG A 48 0.56 0.97 6.45
CA ARG A 48 0.29 2.25 7.12
C ARG A 48 0.71 3.41 6.24
N VAL A 49 0.16 4.58 6.50
CA VAL A 49 0.61 5.84 5.90
C VAL A 49 1.26 6.68 7.00
N ILE A 50 2.46 7.18 6.73
CA ILE A 50 3.16 8.13 7.61
C ILE A 50 3.02 9.56 7.10
N THR A 51 3.04 10.53 8.00
CA THR A 51 3.03 11.96 7.69
C THR A 51 4.45 12.52 7.63
N ASN A 52 4.60 13.69 7.03
CA ASN A 52 5.86 14.44 6.98
C ASN A 52 5.60 15.94 7.22
N LYS A 53 6.65 16.71 7.51
CA LYS A 53 6.54 18.16 7.77
C LYS A 53 6.83 19.03 6.54
N GLN A 54 7.34 18.44 5.47
CA GLN A 54 7.95 19.13 4.33
C GLN A 54 6.96 19.40 3.20
N SER A 55 6.03 18.48 2.95
CA SER A 55 5.18 18.48 1.77
C SER A 55 3.86 17.78 2.00
N ALA A 56 2.79 18.35 1.44
CA ALA A 56 1.50 17.69 1.36
C ALA A 56 1.58 16.48 0.41
N ARG A 57 0.82 15.43 0.71
CA ARG A 57 0.70 14.22 -0.11
C ARG A 57 -0.77 13.90 -0.32
N ILE A 58 -1.14 13.63 -1.56
CA ILE A 58 -2.50 13.20 -1.93
C ILE A 58 -2.43 11.80 -2.56
N SER A 59 -3.34 10.92 -2.17
CA SER A 59 -3.51 9.61 -2.80
C SER A 59 -4.99 9.25 -2.81
N ILE A 60 -5.43 8.60 -3.88
CA ILE A 60 -6.81 8.15 -4.03
C ILE A 60 -6.76 6.61 -4.07
N PRO A 61 -7.18 5.92 -3.00
CA PRO A 61 -7.36 4.47 -3.05
C PRO A 61 -8.68 4.11 -3.74
N THR A 62 -8.67 3.03 -4.52
CA THR A 62 -9.88 2.43 -5.09
C THR A 62 -9.93 0.98 -4.65
N PHE A 63 -11.07 0.57 -4.10
CA PHE A 63 -11.27 -0.77 -3.58
C PHE A 63 -12.23 -1.53 -4.48
N TYR A 64 -11.81 -2.70 -4.94
CA TYR A 64 -12.66 -3.66 -5.63
C TYR A 64 -12.97 -4.78 -4.64
N SER A 65 -14.24 -4.86 -4.25
CA SER A 65 -14.76 -5.89 -3.35
C SER A 65 -15.87 -6.66 -4.06
N PRO A 66 -16.12 -7.94 -3.70
CA PRO A 66 -17.31 -8.68 -4.13
C PRO A 66 -18.62 -7.98 -3.80
#